data_AF-A0A4Q3Y280-F1
#
_entry.id   AF-A0A4Q3Y280-F1
#
_cell.length_a   1.000
_cell.length_b   1.000
_cell.length_c   1.000
_cell.angle_alpha   90.00
_cell.angle_beta   90.00
_cell.angle_gamma   90.00
#
_symmetry.space_group_name_H-M   'P 1'
#
loop_
_entity.id
_entity.type
_entity.pdbx_description
1 polymer ?
#
loop_
_entity_poly.entity_id
_entity_poly.type
_entity_poly.pdbx_seq_one_letter_code
_entity_poly.pdbx_strand_id
1 'polypeptide(L)'
;MLTAIGPDAQQYFDIVSRTRVFQVAAFDALCAAELAILNREVFNSVDENNNAEPYQKRKVDRQIIAICKVAGVSEVYTDDKGLAERAKLCGITAISLSDCPLPDHSRQGNLLDLEQHDALPEAEADDDDDQ
;
A
#
# COMPACT_ATOMS: atom_id res chain seq x y z
N MET A 1 -16.17 -0.85 -13.83
CA MET A 1 -15.20 -1.95 -13.67
C MET A 1 -13.89 -1.41 -14.24
N LEU A 2 -12.84 -1.24 -13.41
CA LEU A 2 -11.66 -0.35 -13.57
C LEU A 2 -11.93 1.15 -13.84
N THR A 3 -13.02 1.49 -14.52
CA THR A 3 -13.47 2.85 -14.85
C THR A 3 -13.86 3.75 -13.66
N ALA A 4 -13.89 3.22 -12.44
CA ALA A 4 -14.20 4.00 -11.23
C ALA A 4 -12.94 4.63 -10.58
N ILE A 5 -11.74 4.32 -11.10
CA ILE A 5 -10.45 4.66 -10.47
C ILE A 5 -9.77 5.87 -11.15
N GLY A 6 -10.34 6.38 -12.23
CA GLY A 6 -9.81 7.50 -13.02
C GLY A 6 -9.61 7.12 -14.49
N PRO A 7 -9.45 8.11 -15.39
CA PRO A 7 -9.35 7.88 -16.83
C PRO A 7 -8.15 6.99 -17.22
N ASP A 8 -7.07 7.01 -16.42
CA ASP A 8 -5.80 6.36 -16.76
C ASP A 8 -5.60 4.99 -16.10
N ALA A 9 -6.57 4.51 -15.31
CA ALA A 9 -6.43 3.26 -14.55
C ALA A 9 -6.13 2.04 -15.44
N GLN A 10 -6.73 2.00 -16.63
CA GLN A 10 -6.48 0.94 -17.61
C GLN A 10 -5.05 0.99 -18.15
N GLN A 11 -4.51 2.20 -18.38
CA GLN A 11 -3.14 2.38 -18.87
C GLN A 11 -2.12 1.85 -17.86
N TYR A 12 -2.28 2.15 -16.57
CA TYR A 12 -1.37 1.64 -15.54
C TYR A 12 -1.42 0.12 -15.43
N PHE A 13 -2.62 -0.46 -15.51
CA PHE A 13 -2.76 -1.92 -15.51
C PHE A 13 -2.07 -2.56 -16.72
N ASP A 14 -2.21 -1.96 -17.91
CA ASP A 14 -1.55 -2.44 -19.12
C ASP A 14 -0.02 -2.36 -19.01
N ILE A 15 0.52 -1.32 -18.38
CA ILE A 15 1.96 -1.19 -18.11
C ILE A 15 2.44 -2.31 -17.17
N VAL A 16 1.76 -2.51 -16.04
CA VAL A 16 2.15 -3.54 -15.05
C VAL A 16 2.06 -4.94 -15.66
N SER A 17 0.98 -5.23 -16.40
CA SER A 17 0.75 -6.55 -16.99
C SER A 17 1.71 -6.90 -18.14
N ARG A 18 2.22 -5.91 -18.89
CA ARG A 18 3.17 -6.14 -19.99
C ARG A 18 4.63 -6.09 -19.57
N THR A 19 4.94 -5.49 -18.43
CA THR A 19 6.32 -5.34 -17.97
C THR A 19 6.80 -6.65 -17.31
N ARG A 20 7.86 -7.24 -17.87
CA ARG A 20 8.41 -8.53 -17.43
C ARG A 20 8.86 -8.58 -15.95
N VAL A 21 9.15 -7.43 -15.33
CA VAL A 21 9.60 -7.35 -13.93
C VAL A 21 8.46 -7.54 -12.93
N PHE A 22 7.21 -7.47 -13.38
CA PHE A 22 6.04 -7.67 -12.53
C PHE A 22 5.36 -8.99 -12.88
N GLN A 23 4.88 -9.67 -11.83
CA GLN A 23 4.00 -10.81 -11.95
C GLN A 23 2.71 -10.49 -11.21
N VAL A 24 1.59 -10.49 -11.94
CA VAL A 24 0.26 -10.32 -11.34
C VAL A 24 -0.17 -11.65 -10.72
N ALA A 25 -0.22 -11.70 -9.38
CA ALA A 25 -0.67 -12.86 -8.65
C ALA A 25 -2.16 -12.73 -8.27
N ALA A 26 -2.92 -13.80 -8.48
CA ALA A 26 -4.35 -13.86 -8.17
C ALA A 26 -4.60 -14.63 -6.87
N PHE A 27 -5.70 -14.32 -6.19
CA PHE A 27 -6.19 -15.13 -5.07
C PHE A 27 -6.92 -16.37 -5.61
N ASP A 28 -6.23 -17.51 -5.64
CA ASP A 28 -6.75 -18.78 -6.15
C ASP A 28 -7.12 -19.77 -5.02
N ALA A 29 -7.45 -21.01 -5.40
CA ALA A 29 -7.84 -22.05 -4.44
C ALA A 29 -6.70 -22.43 -3.48
N LEU A 30 -5.45 -22.37 -3.94
CA LEU A 30 -4.29 -22.65 -3.09
C LEU A 30 -4.10 -21.53 -2.07
N CYS A 31 -4.24 -20.27 -2.48
CA CYS A 31 -4.25 -19.11 -1.58
C CYS A 31 -5.40 -19.19 -0.57
N ALA A 32 -6.57 -19.68 -0.97
CA ALA A 32 -7.70 -19.86 -0.06
C ALA A 32 -7.43 -20.93 1.01
N ALA A 33 -6.78 -22.04 0.65
CA ALA A 33 -6.37 -23.07 1.60
C ALA A 33 -5.31 -22.54 2.58
N GLU A 34 -4.30 -21.83 2.08
CA GLU A 34 -3.26 -21.19 2.90
C GLU A 34 -3.88 -20.17 3.88
N LEU A 35 -4.81 -19.34 3.40
CA LEU A 35 -5.53 -18.38 4.23
C LEU A 35 -6.33 -19.05 5.36
N ALA A 36 -6.94 -20.21 5.11
CA ALA A 36 -7.66 -20.95 6.15
C ALA A 36 -6.72 -21.41 7.27
N ILE A 37 -5.52 -21.89 6.90
CA ILE A 37 -4.48 -22.29 7.85
C ILE A 37 -3.99 -21.09 8.65
N LEU A 38 -3.63 -19.98 7.98
CA LEU A 38 -3.17 -18.75 8.63
C LEU A 38 -4.21 -18.17 9.59
N ASN A 39 -5.50 -18.20 9.23
CA ASN A 39 -6.55 -17.74 10.13
C ASN A 39 -6.60 -18.57 11.41
N ARG A 40 -6.47 -19.90 11.30
CA ARG A 40 -6.50 -20.80 12.46
C ARG A 40 -5.26 -20.65 13.34
N GLU A 41 -4.09 -20.54 12.73
CA GLU A 41 -2.80 -20.70 13.43
C GLU A 41 -2.14 -19.37 13.82
N VAL A 42 -2.35 -18.32 13.04
CA VAL A 42 -1.65 -17.04 13.19
C VAL A 42 -2.61 -15.93 13.62
N PHE A 43 -3.73 -15.76 12.91
CA PHE A 43 -4.58 -14.58 13.11
C PHE A 43 -5.61 -14.71 14.23
N ASN A 44 -5.99 -15.93 14.63
CA ASN A 44 -7.02 -16.14 15.66
C ASN A 44 -6.66 -15.45 16.99
N SER A 45 -5.41 -15.59 17.45
CA SER A 45 -4.95 -14.99 18.71
C SER A 45 -4.75 -13.47 18.64
N VAL A 46 -4.52 -12.93 17.44
CA VAL A 46 -4.29 -11.49 17.20
C VAL A 46 -5.60 -10.73 17.16
N ASP A 47 -6.62 -11.31 16.52
CA ASP A 47 -7.94 -10.70 16.37
C ASP A 47 -8.72 -10.58 17.68
N GLU A 48 -8.50 -11.50 18.62
CA GLU A 48 -9.11 -11.46 19.95
C GLU A 48 -8.66 -10.22 20.73
N ASN A 49 -7.45 -9.71 20.45
CA ASN A 49 -6.82 -8.63 21.21
C ASN A 49 -6.96 -7.25 20.57
N ASN A 50 -7.37 -7.14 19.29
CA ASN A 50 -7.41 -5.83 18.62
C ASN A 50 -8.42 -5.79 17.45
N ASN A 51 -9.59 -5.19 17.68
CA ASN A 51 -10.68 -5.07 16.69
C ASN A 51 -10.84 -3.67 16.10
N ALA A 52 -9.84 -2.78 16.25
CA ALA A 52 -9.96 -1.37 15.85
C ALA A 52 -10.13 -1.17 14.32
N GLU A 53 -9.62 -2.09 13.49
CA GLU A 53 -9.73 -1.98 12.03
C GLU A 53 -11.02 -2.61 11.47
N PRO A 54 -11.64 -2.03 10.42
CA PRO A 54 -12.81 -2.63 9.77
C PRO A 54 -12.55 -4.06 9.30
N TYR A 55 -13.49 -4.98 9.57
CA TYR A 55 -13.38 -6.40 9.22
C TYR A 55 -13.04 -6.62 7.73
N GLN A 56 -13.66 -5.84 6.84
CA GLN A 56 -13.44 -5.96 5.40
C GLN A 56 -11.98 -5.65 5.01
N LYS A 57 -11.37 -4.64 5.64
CA LYS A 57 -9.94 -4.32 5.44
C LYS A 57 -9.08 -5.50 5.88
N ARG A 58 -9.30 -5.99 7.11
CA ARG A 58 -8.54 -7.13 7.65
C ARG A 58 -8.66 -8.38 6.79
N LYS A 59 -9.85 -8.64 6.24
CA LYS A 59 -10.09 -9.76 5.32
C LYS A 59 -9.23 -9.65 4.06
N VAL A 60 -9.22 -8.47 3.43
CA VAL A 60 -8.41 -8.22 2.23
C VAL A 60 -6.93 -8.34 2.54
N ASP A 61 -6.45 -7.77 3.66
CA ASP A 61 -5.03 -7.89 4.05
C ASP A 61 -4.60 -9.35 4.18
N ARG A 62 -5.42 -10.20 4.82
CA ARG A 62 -5.08 -11.62 4.96
C ARG A 62 -5.08 -12.35 3.62
N GLN A 63 -5.96 -11.97 2.69
CA GLN A 63 -5.92 -12.49 1.32
C GLN A 63 -4.61 -12.11 0.62
N ILE A 64 -4.14 -10.86 0.78
CA ILE A 64 -2.84 -10.42 0.26
C ILE A 64 -1.70 -11.25 0.87
N ILE A 65 -1.69 -11.44 2.19
CA ILE A 65 -0.66 -12.26 2.86
C ILE A 65 -0.66 -13.71 2.36
N ALA A 66 -1.84 -14.32 2.15
CA ALA A 66 -1.92 -15.67 1.63
C ALA A 66 -1.32 -15.77 0.20
N ILE A 67 -1.58 -14.77 -0.66
CA ILE A 67 -0.93 -14.69 -1.98
C ILE A 67 0.58 -14.60 -1.83
N CYS A 68 1.09 -13.74 -0.94
CA CYS A 68 2.53 -13.60 -0.70
C CYS A 68 3.17 -14.92 -0.26
N LYS A 69 2.51 -15.67 0.64
CA LYS A 69 3.00 -16.97 1.13
C LYS A 69 3.05 -18.02 0.02
N VAL A 70 1.98 -18.15 -0.77
CA VAL A 70 1.93 -19.08 -1.90
C VAL A 70 2.93 -18.72 -2.99
N ALA A 71 3.10 -17.42 -3.27
CA ALA A 71 4.05 -16.93 -4.26
C ALA A 71 5.52 -16.95 -3.77
N GLY A 72 5.78 -17.28 -2.50
CA GLY A 72 7.14 -17.33 -1.94
C GLY A 72 7.80 -15.96 -1.78
N VAL A 73 7.02 -14.91 -1.55
CA VAL A 73 7.49 -13.53 -1.40
C VAL A 73 8.21 -13.36 -0.06
N SER A 74 9.38 -12.70 -0.08
CA SER A 74 10.17 -12.38 1.12
C SER A 74 9.84 -11.01 1.73
N GLU A 75 9.37 -10.07 0.92
CA GLU A 75 9.19 -8.66 1.27
C GLU A 75 7.87 -8.11 0.75
N VAL A 76 7.19 -7.28 1.54
CA VAL A 76 6.01 -6.53 1.12
C VAL A 76 6.28 -5.03 1.28
N TYR A 77 6.00 -4.26 0.23
CA TYR A 77 6.10 -2.81 0.26
C TYR A 77 4.73 -2.23 0.60
N THR A 78 4.60 -1.56 1.74
CA THR A 78 3.33 -0.97 2.18
C THR A 78 3.53 0.05 3.28
N ASP A 79 2.75 1.15 3.21
CA ASP A 79 2.61 2.11 4.31
C ASP A 79 1.41 1.78 5.21
N ASP A 80 0.64 0.74 4.88
CA ASP A 80 -0.48 0.29 5.69
C ASP A 80 0.03 -0.51 6.90
N LYS A 81 -0.12 0.07 8.09
CA LYS A 81 0.34 -0.51 9.36
C LYS A 81 -0.28 -1.88 9.64
N GLY A 82 -1.57 -2.06 9.36
CA GLY A 82 -2.29 -3.30 9.61
C GLY A 82 -1.79 -4.43 8.71
N LEU A 83 -1.56 -4.14 7.43
CA LEU A 83 -0.96 -5.09 6.50
C LEU A 83 0.49 -5.42 6.89
N ALA A 84 1.29 -4.40 7.24
CA ALA A 84 2.68 -4.57 7.64
C ALA A 84 2.83 -5.47 8.87
N GLU A 85 1.97 -5.28 9.89
CA GLU A 85 1.96 -6.13 11.08
C GLU A 85 1.61 -7.60 10.74
N ARG A 86 0.60 -7.82 9.89
CA ARG A 86 0.21 -9.16 9.44
C ARG A 86 1.30 -9.86 8.63
N ALA A 87 2.01 -9.11 7.78
CA ALA A 87 3.16 -9.61 7.04
C ALA A 87 4.26 -10.10 7.99
N LYS A 88 4.61 -9.29 9.00
CA LYS A 88 5.62 -9.62 10.01
C LYS A 88 5.27 -10.89 10.80
N LEU A 89 4.00 -11.05 11.17
CA LEU A 89 3.51 -12.27 11.84
C LEU A 89 3.72 -13.54 11.01
N CYS A 90 3.75 -13.41 9.68
CA CYS A 90 3.91 -14.54 8.75
C CYS A 90 5.35 -14.73 8.27
N GLY A 91 6.31 -13.99 8.85
CA GLY A 91 7.73 -14.04 8.50
C GLY A 91 8.09 -13.28 7.21
N ILE A 92 7.25 -12.34 6.77
CA ILE A 92 7.48 -11.50 5.60
C ILE A 92 7.94 -10.12 6.08
N THR A 93 9.06 -9.63 5.53
CA THR A 93 9.57 -8.29 5.86
C THR A 93 8.65 -7.23 5.27
N ALA A 94 8.18 -6.28 6.08
CA ALA A 94 7.42 -5.14 5.58
C ALA A 94 8.32 -3.91 5.46
N ILE A 95 8.31 -3.27 4.29
CA ILE A 95 9.12 -2.09 3.94
C ILE A 95 8.18 -0.92 3.63
N SER A 96 8.37 0.20 4.31
CA SER A 96 7.65 1.46 4.02
C SER A 96 8.17 2.07 2.72
N LEU A 97 7.33 2.80 1.98
CA LEU A 97 7.78 3.51 0.78
C LEU A 97 8.84 4.56 1.10
N SER A 98 8.79 5.15 2.30
CA SER A 98 9.81 6.08 2.82
C SER A 98 11.19 5.45 3.00
N ASP A 99 11.23 4.13 3.19
CA ASP A 99 12.45 3.39 3.52
C ASP A 99 13.08 2.78 2.26
N CYS A 100 12.45 2.98 1.10
CA CYS A 100 12.95 2.49 -0.17
C CYS A 100 14.27 3.20 -0.52
N PRO A 101 15.33 2.47 -0.88
CA PRO A 101 16.60 3.08 -1.22
C PRO A 101 16.45 4.00 -2.43
N LEU A 102 16.70 5.29 -2.23
CA LEU A 102 16.81 6.23 -3.33
C LEU A 102 18.11 5.98 -4.09
N PRO A 103 18.09 5.99 -5.44
CA PRO A 103 19.30 5.97 -6.23
C PRO A 103 20.23 7.10 -5.81
N ASP A 104 21.53 6.84 -5.71
CA ASP A 104 22.48 7.84 -5.18
C ASP A 104 22.47 9.16 -5.96
N HIS A 105 22.19 9.10 -7.28
CA HIS A 105 22.05 10.27 -8.15
C HIS A 105 20.75 11.07 -7.95
N SER A 106 19.78 10.54 -7.20
CA SER A 106 18.48 11.16 -6.94
C SER A 106 18.28 11.57 -5.48
N ARG A 107 19.27 11.32 -4.60
CA ARG A 107 19.17 11.65 -3.16
C ARG A 107 19.11 13.15 -2.88
N GLN A 108 19.61 13.98 -3.81
CA GLN A 108 19.57 15.42 -3.74
C GLN A 108 18.92 15.93 -5.03
N GLY A 109 17.70 16.47 -4.94
CA GLY A 109 17.15 17.26 -6.03
C GLY A 109 18.07 18.46 -6.28
N ASN A 110 18.29 18.82 -7.55
CA ASN A 110 18.97 20.07 -7.87
C ASN A 110 18.12 21.22 -7.31
N LEU A 111 18.55 21.81 -6.21
CA LEU A 111 17.89 22.97 -5.59
C LEU A 111 17.71 24.13 -6.60
N LEU A 112 18.56 24.16 -7.63
CA LEU A 112 18.59 25.16 -8.69
C LEU A 112 17.58 24.90 -9.83
N ASP A 113 17.00 23.70 -9.91
CA ASP A 113 16.04 23.31 -10.95
C ASP A 113 14.57 23.38 -10.46
N LEU A 114 14.35 23.85 -9.23
CA LEU A 114 13.01 24.06 -8.70
C LEU A 114 12.43 25.35 -9.29
N GLU A 115 11.29 25.24 -9.97
CA GLU A 115 10.51 26.41 -10.37
C GLU A 115 10.15 27.23 -9.12
N GLN A 116 10.32 28.55 -9.18
CA GLN A 116 9.90 29.43 -8.09
C GLN A 116 8.40 29.27 -7.90
N HIS A 117 7.98 28.91 -6.69
CA HIS A 117 6.57 28.88 -6.35
C HIS A 117 5.98 30.28 -6.54
N ASP A 118 4.81 30.39 -7.17
CA ASP A 118 4.10 31.66 -7.29
C ASP A 118 3.88 32.28 -5.89
N ALA A 119 3.93 33.60 -5.80
CA ALA A 119 3.69 34.29 -4.54
C ALA A 119 2.33 33.83 -3.96
N LEU A 120 2.33 33.44 -2.68
CA LEU A 120 1.09 33.13 -1.98
C LEU A 120 0.13 34.32 -2.16
N PRO A 121 -1.16 34.07 -2.47
CA PRO A 121 -2.13 35.15 -2.52
C PRO A 121 -2.10 35.89 -1.19
N GLU A 122 -2.08 37.22 -1.25
CA GLU A 122 -2.21 38.05 -0.05
C GLU A 122 -3.48 37.60 0.68
N ALA A 123 -3.35 37.32 1.98
CA ALA A 123 -4.51 37.00 2.80
C ALA A 123 -5.53 38.12 2.61
N GLU A 124 -6.72 37.79 2.10
CA GLU A 124 -7.83 38.72 2.11
C GLU A 124 -7.97 39.17 3.56
N ALA A 125 -7.87 40.49 3.79
CA ALA A 125 -8.18 41.02 5.09
C ALA A 125 -9.60 40.54 5.41
N ASP A 126 -9.73 39.79 6.52
CA ASP A 126 -11.03 39.54 7.10
C ASP A 126 -11.66 40.91 7.31
N ASP A 127 -12.57 41.30 6.41
CA ASP A 127 -13.49 42.39 6.66
C ASP A 127 -14.30 41.92 7.87
N ASP A 128 -13.87 42.35 9.06
CA ASP A 128 -14.66 42.33 10.28
C ASP A 128 -15.94 43.13 9.95
N ASP A 129 -16.95 42.41 9.45
CA ASP A 129 -18.32 42.89 9.32
C ASP A 129 -18.86 43.06 10.74
N ASP A 130 -18.52 44.20 11.34
CA ASP A 130 -19.25 44.81 12.44
C ASP A 130 -20.69 45.08 11.97
N GLN A 131 -21.65 44.31 12.49
CA GLN A 131 -23.06 44.70 12.58
C GLN A 131 -23.77 44.13 13.79
#